data_AF-A0A1T5E5N2-F1
#
_entry.id   AF-A0A1T5E5N2-F1
#
_cell.length_a   1.000
_cell.length_b   1.000
_cell.length_c   1.000
_cell.angle_alpha   90.00
_cell.angle_beta   90.00
_cell.angle_gamma   90.00
#
_symmetry.space_group_name_H-M   'P 1'
#
loop_
_entity.id
_entity.type
_entity.pdbx_description
1 polymer ?
#
loop_
_entity_poly.entity_id
_entity_poly.type
_entity_poly.pdbx_seq_one_letter_code
_entity_poly.pdbx_strand_id
1 'polypeptide(L)' 'MALSNEKVQRTLKQYGITQSMSRKGNCLDNAVIENFFGLLNSELLYLQEFESMAHVEQELKDYIHYYNHKRMKQN' A
#
# COMPACT_ATOMS: atom_id res chain seq x y z
N MET A 1 9.53 8.40 -5.61
CA MET A 1 8.78 9.52 -5.00
C MET A 1 9.61 10.01 -3.83
N ALA A 2 10.12 11.26 -3.81
CA ALA A 2 11.09 11.66 -2.77
C ALA A 2 10.36 11.98 -1.45
N LEU A 3 10.54 11.16 -0.43
CA LEU A 3 10.14 11.46 0.96
C LEU A 3 11.16 12.42 1.60
N SER A 4 11.33 13.60 1.01
CA SER A 4 12.22 14.66 1.53
C SER A 4 11.58 15.45 2.68
N ASN A 5 10.57 14.88 3.34
CA ASN A 5 9.88 15.53 4.45
C ASN A 5 10.71 15.38 5.73
N GLU A 6 11.14 16.50 6.29
CA GLU A 6 12.00 16.55 7.48
C GLU A 6 11.39 15.84 8.69
N LYS A 7 10.06 15.97 8.87
CA LYS A 7 9.34 15.30 9.96
C LYS A 7 9.41 13.78 9.82
N VAL A 8 9.22 13.27 8.59
CA VAL A 8 9.32 11.83 8.29
C VAL A 8 10.74 11.32 8.56
N GLN A 9 11.76 12.06 8.12
CA GLN A 9 13.16 11.68 8.36
C GLN A 9 13.51 11.64 9.85
N ARG A 10 13.03 12.61 10.64
CA ARG A 10 13.22 12.63 12.09
C ARG A 10 12.55 11.44 12.77
N THR A 11 11.31 11.14 12.41
CA THR A 11 10.59 9.97 12.95
C THR A 11 11.31 8.67 12.61
N LEU A 12 11.72 8.50 11.35
CA LEU A 12 12.43 7.28 10.93
C LEU A 12 13.76 7.10 11.68
N LYS A 13 14.51 8.20 11.89
CA LYS A 13 15.72 8.17 12.74
C LYS A 13 15.40 7.81 14.19
N GLN A 14 14.32 8.35 14.77
CA GLN A 14 13.91 8.05 16.13
C GLN A 14 13.59 6.56 16.33
N TYR A 15 13.00 5.91 15.32
CA TYR A 15 12.68 4.48 15.36
C TYR A 15 13.79 3.58 14.78
N GLY A 16 14.96 4.13 14.40
CA GLY A 16 16.07 3.36 13.84
C GLY A 16 15.79 2.76 12.46
N ILE A 17 14.83 3.30 11.71
CA ILE A 17 14.41 2.79 10.41
C ILE A 17 15.26 3.43 9.30
N THR A 18 16.01 2.60 8.57
CA THR A 18 16.77 3.03 7.39
C THR A 18 15.85 3.15 6.17
N GLN A 19 15.86 4.31 5.51
CA GLN A 19 15.11 4.49 4.25
C GLN A 19 15.84 3.82 3.09
N SER A 20 15.20 2.85 2.46
CA SER A 20 15.65 2.26 1.19
C SER A 20 15.00 2.99 0.02
N MET A 21 15.61 4.09 -0.41
CA MET A 21 15.14 4.86 -1.57
C MET A 21 16.10 4.66 -2.74
N SER A 22 15.68 3.96 -3.79
CA SER A 22 16.43 3.97 -5.05
C SER A 22 16.40 5.34 -5.72
N ARG A 23 17.33 5.56 -6.67
CA ARG A 23 17.35 6.77 -7.50
C ARG A 23 16.00 6.97 -8.21
N LYS A 24 15.62 8.23 -8.43
CA LYS A 24 14.44 8.60 -9.21
C LYS A 24 14.48 7.88 -10.56
N GLY A 25 13.45 7.09 -10.86
CA GLY A 25 13.36 6.28 -12.09
C GLY A 25 13.51 4.77 -11.89
N ASN A 26 13.82 4.28 -10.68
CA ASN A 26 13.73 2.84 -10.39
C ASN A 26 12.26 2.45 -10.15
N CYS A 27 11.62 1.85 -11.17
CA CYS A 27 10.23 1.38 -11.09
C CYS A 27 10.06 0.10 -10.27
N LEU A 28 11.14 -0.67 -10.04
CA LEU A 28 11.04 -1.96 -9.36
C LEU A 28 10.63 -1.81 -7.89
N ASP A 29 11.11 -0.76 -7.22
CA ASP A 29 10.74 -0.46 -5.83
C ASP A 29 9.25 -0.12 -5.68
N ASN A 30 8.66 0.47 -6.72
CA ASN A 30 7.24 0.83 -6.72
C ASN A 30 6.35 -0.25 -7.33
N ALA A 31 6.86 -1.14 -8.17
CA ALA A 31 6.07 -2.09 -8.93
C ALA A 31 5.18 -2.98 -8.04
N VAL A 32 5.68 -3.38 -6.86
CA VAL A 32 4.92 -4.21 -5.92
C VAL A 32 3.71 -3.46 -5.37
N ILE A 33 3.90 -2.21 -4.94
CA ILE A 33 2.82 -1.41 -4.36
C ILE A 33 1.85 -0.89 -5.43
N GLU A 34 2.36 -0.57 -6.62
CA GLU A 34 1.53 -0.22 -7.79
C GLU A 34 0.63 -1.38 -8.20
N ASN A 35 1.16 -2.61 -8.25
CA ASN A 35 0.37 -3.80 -8.50
C ASN A 35 -0.70 -4.01 -7.41
N PHE A 36 -0.34 -3.87 -6.13
CA PHE A 36 -1.30 -3.96 -5.03
C PHE A 36 -2.46 -2.97 -5.22
N PHE A 37 -2.18 -1.70 -5.55
CA PHE A 37 -3.22 -0.70 -5.77
C PHE A 37 -4.06 -0.97 -7.02
N GLY A 38 -3.46 -1.49 -8.08
CA GLY A 38 -4.20 -1.95 -9.26
C GLY A 38 -5.22 -3.02 -8.91
N LEU A 39 -4.80 -4.02 -8.14
CA LEU A 39 -5.64 -5.12 -7.68
C LEU A 39 -6.73 -4.64 -6.72
N LEU A 40 -6.40 -3.80 -5.74
CA LEU A 40 -7.37 -3.21 -4.81
C LEU A 40 -8.47 -2.47 -5.57
N ASN A 41 -8.12 -1.67 -6.56
CA ASN A 41 -9.10 -0.94 -7.35
C ASN A 41 -10.01 -1.90 -8.13
N SER A 42 -9.43 -2.89 -8.82
CA SER A 42 -10.20 -3.81 -9.67
C SER A 42 -11.03 -4.84 -8.90
N GLU A 43 -10.54 -5.30 -7.75
CA GLU A 43 -11.16 -6.38 -6.97
C GLU A 43 -12.04 -5.87 -5.83
N LEU A 44 -11.92 -4.60 -5.44
CA LEU A 44 -12.72 -4.02 -4.36
C LEU A 44 -13.47 -2.76 -4.82
N LEU A 45 -12.75 -1.71 -5.21
CA LEU A 45 -13.36 -0.39 -5.37
C LEU A 45 -14.29 -0.26 -6.59
N TYR A 46 -14.03 -1.01 -7.67
CA TYR A 46 -14.86 -0.97 -8.87
C TYR A 46 -16.00 -1.99 -8.88
N LEU A 47 -16.07 -2.89 -7.90
CA LEU A 47 -17.07 -3.96 -7.86
C LEU A 47 -18.27 -3.66 -6.97
N GLN A 48 -18.24 -2.58 -6.19
CA GLN A 48 -19.32 -2.24 -5.26
C GLN A 48 -19.44 -0.73 -5.02
N GLU A 49 -20.63 -0.31 -4.62
CA GLU A 49 -20.87 1.03 -4.09
C GLU A 49 -20.76 1.00 -2.57
N PHE A 50 -20.20 2.07 -2.00
CA PHE A 50 -20.02 2.18 -0.56
C PHE A 50 -21.02 3.18 0.04
N GLU A 51 -21.80 2.71 1.00
CA GLU A 51 -22.82 3.52 1.68
C GLU A 51 -22.24 4.53 2.68
N SER A 52 -21.02 4.29 3.19
CA SER A 52 -20.37 5.17 4.16
C SER A 52 -18.85 4.97 4.22
N MET A 53 -18.15 5.94 4.82
CA MET A 53 -16.71 5.79 5.10
C MET A 53 -16.40 4.64 6.04
N ALA A 54 -17.29 4.33 6.99
CA ALA A 54 -17.12 3.18 7.88
C ALA A 54 -17.21 1.86 7.11
N HIS A 55 -18.10 1.78 6.12
CA HIS A 55 -18.21 0.63 5.23
C HIS A 55 -16.94 0.45 4.39
N VAL A 56 -16.41 1.54 3.79
CA VAL A 56 -15.12 1.51 3.07
C VAL A 56 -13.99 1.00 3.97
N GLU A 57 -13.91 1.48 5.20
CA GLU A 57 -12.85 1.08 6.13
C GLU A 57 -12.93 -0.41 6.48
N GLN A 58 -14.14 -0.93 6.68
CA GLN A 58 -14.36 -2.34 6.97
C GLN A 58 -13.97 -3.22 5.77
N GLU A 59 -14.49 -2.91 4.58
CA GLU A 59 -14.20 -3.64 3.35
C GLU A 59 -12.70 -3.61 3.01
N LEU A 60 -12.04 -2.48 3.23
CA LEU A 60 -10.60 -2.35 3.03
C LEU A 60 -9.81 -3.24 4.00
N LYS A 61 -10.19 -3.30 5.29
CA LYS A 61 -9.54 -4.17 6.28
C LYS A 61 -9.68 -5.63 5.89
N ASP A 62 -10.88 -6.03 5.47
CA ASP A 62 -11.16 -7.41 5.08
C ASP A 62 -10.41 -7.80 3.81
N TYR A 63 -10.34 -6.89 2.82
CA TYR A 63 -9.54 -7.09 1.62
C TYR A 63 -8.04 -7.20 1.91
N ILE A 64 -7.49 -6.34 2.79
CA ILE A 64 -6.07 -6.42 3.20
C ILE A 64 -5.79 -7.75 3.88
N HIS A 65 -6.68 -8.21 4.75
CA HIS A 65 -6.54 -9.51 5.41
C HIS A 65 -6.59 -10.65 4.40
N TYR A 66 -7.52 -10.62 3.44
CA TYR A 66 -7.59 -11.59 2.34
C TYR A 66 -6.29 -11.58 1.51
N TYR A 67 -5.82 -10.41 1.10
CA TYR A 67 -4.62 -10.24 0.27
C TYR A 67 -3.37 -10.81 0.96
N ASN A 68 -3.21 -10.57 2.26
CA ASN A 68 -2.02 -10.99 3.01
C ASN A 68 -2.06 -12.47 3.46
N HIS A 69 -3.23 -13.03 3.72
CA HIS A 69 -3.33 -14.34 4.40
C HIS A 69 -4.01 -15.44 3.58
N LYS A 70 -4.78 -15.09 2.55
CA LYS A 70 -5.62 -16.06 1.82
C LYS A 70 -5.34 -16.10 0.33
N ARG A 71 -4.89 -14.99 -0.27
CA ARG A 71 -4.56 -14.93 -1.69
C ARG A 71 -3.35 -15.83 -1.98
N MET A 72 -3.56 -16.93 -2.70
CA MET A 72 -2.47 -17.78 -3.15
C MET A 72 -1.63 -17.01 -4.19
N LYS A 73 -0.44 -16.54 -3.79
CA LYS A 73 0.61 -16.23 -4.77
C LYS A 73 1.17 -17.56 -5.25
N GLN A 74 0.93 -17.92 -6.51
CA GLN A 74 1.79 -18.90 -7.17
C GLN A 74 3.19 -18.27 -7.22
N ASN A 75 4.14 -18.88 -6.52
CA ASN A 75 5.56 -18.55 -6.60
C ASN A 75 6.14 -19.05 -7.93
#